data_AF-A0A2V6K4R1-F1
#
_entry.id   AF-A0A2V6K4R1-F1
#
_cell.length_a   1.000
_cell.length_b   1.000
_cell.length_c   1.000
_cell.angle_alpha   90.00
_cell.angle_beta   90.00
_cell.angle_gamma   90.00
#
_symmetry.space_group_name_H-M   'P 1'
#
loop_
_entity.id
_entity.type
_entity.pdbx_description
1 polymer ?
#
loop_
_entity_poly.entity_id
_entity_poly.type
_entity_poly.pdbx_seq_one_letter_code
_entity_poly.pdbx_strand_id
1 'polypeptide(L)'
;ADPESLRRIAHSRAPFSTWLGIVLLFALFGVIVLAVVGPSPRRSDYEETRSKKRVENLKKLREETEKDLTTYAWVDKNKGVARIPITRAMELAVAELVQKKPGPAGPIATPATQTSPASPAPASPTSAGSQQPSAAQSSQAPASPSPAAQSSPPALASPPPNKTP
;
A
#
# COMPACT_ATOMS: atom_id res chain seq x y z
N ALA A 1 63.73 -23.91 19.60
CA ALA A 1 62.36 -23.72 19.10
C ALA A 1 62.29 -24.41 17.76
N ASP A 2 61.77 -25.63 17.73
CA ASP A 2 62.02 -26.57 16.63
C ASP A 2 61.01 -26.38 15.49
N PRO A 3 61.47 -26.07 14.27
CA PRO A 3 60.61 -25.81 13.11
C PRO A 3 59.84 -27.05 12.62
N GLU A 4 60.21 -28.23 13.10
CA GLU A 4 59.59 -29.52 12.77
C GLU A 4 58.21 -29.72 13.43
N SER A 5 57.97 -29.03 14.55
CA SER A 5 56.70 -29.13 15.31
C SER A 5 55.52 -28.47 14.56
N LEU A 6 55.80 -27.41 13.80
CA LEU A 6 54.80 -26.66 13.04
C LEU A 6 54.35 -27.38 11.76
N ARG A 7 55.21 -28.25 11.17
CA ARG A 7 54.85 -29.01 9.95
C ARG A 7 53.92 -30.18 10.23
N ARG A 8 53.94 -30.78 11.43
CA ARG A 8 53.07 -31.92 11.78
C ARG A 8 51.61 -31.54 12.02
N ILE A 9 51.35 -30.27 12.33
CA ILE A 9 49.99 -29.76 12.56
C ILE A 9 49.29 -29.41 11.23
N ALA A 10 50.04 -29.25 10.14
CA ALA A 10 49.53 -28.72 8.89
C ALA A 10 48.76 -29.74 8.00
N HIS A 11 48.81 -31.05 8.28
CA HIS A 11 48.12 -32.05 7.44
C HIS A 11 47.50 -33.19 8.26
N SER A 12 46.73 -32.85 9.30
CA SER A 12 45.70 -33.79 9.77
C SER A 12 44.61 -33.83 8.71
N ARG A 13 44.78 -34.72 7.73
CA ARG A 13 43.72 -35.11 6.80
C ARG A 13 42.54 -35.49 7.68
N ALA A 14 41.51 -34.62 7.72
CA ALA A 14 40.44 -34.73 8.70
C ALA A 14 40.01 -36.19 8.81
N PRO A 15 39.96 -36.77 10.03
CA PRO A 15 39.60 -38.17 10.16
C PRO A 15 38.24 -38.34 9.48
N PHE A 16 38.06 -39.40 8.70
CA PHE A 16 36.84 -39.64 7.90
C PHE A 16 35.54 -39.41 8.71
N SER A 17 35.59 -39.60 10.03
CA SER A 17 34.54 -39.26 11.00
C SER A 17 34.11 -37.78 11.01
N THR A 18 35.05 -36.83 10.97
CA THR A 18 34.73 -35.39 10.90
C THR A 18 34.06 -35.04 9.58
N TRP A 19 34.53 -35.64 8.48
CA TRP A 19 33.89 -35.45 7.17
C TRP A 19 32.46 -36.03 7.16
N LEU A 20 32.28 -37.24 7.71
CA LEU A 20 30.97 -37.88 7.83
C LEU A 20 30.03 -37.08 8.74
N GLY A 21 30.53 -36.51 9.83
CA GLY A 21 29.76 -35.64 10.72
C GLY A 21 29.32 -34.34 10.05
N ILE A 22 30.17 -33.73 9.22
CA ILE A 22 29.82 -32.55 8.43
C ILE A 22 28.73 -32.89 7.40
N VAL A 23 28.88 -34.00 6.67
CA VAL A 23 27.87 -34.47 5.70
C VAL A 23 26.55 -34.77 6.40
N LEU A 24 26.58 -35.44 7.56
CA LEU A 24 25.39 -35.72 8.35
C LEU A 24 24.70 -34.44 8.83
N LEU A 25 25.47 -33.43 9.25
CA LEU A 25 24.93 -32.15 9.69
C LEU A 25 24.26 -31.40 8.54
N PHE A 26 24.87 -31.39 7.35
CA PHE A 26 24.25 -30.79 6.15
C PHE A 26 23.02 -31.57 5.67
N ALA A 27 23.05 -32.91 5.76
CA ALA A 27 21.90 -33.74 5.43
C ALA A 27 20.74 -33.48 6.40
N LEU A 28 21.01 -33.45 7.71
CA LEU A 28 20.03 -33.11 8.73
C LEU A 28 19.48 -31.69 8.53
N PHE A 29 20.35 -30.72 8.29
CA PHE A 29 19.96 -29.34 8.02
C PHE A 29 19.10 -29.24 6.75
N GLY A 30 19.46 -29.95 5.68
CA GLY A 30 18.67 -30.01 4.45
C GLY A 30 17.28 -30.61 4.68
N VAL A 31 17.17 -31.68 5.47
CA VAL A 31 15.87 -32.29 5.85
C VAL A 31 15.04 -31.32 6.71
N ILE A 32 15.65 -30.64 7.68
CA ILE A 32 14.98 -29.65 8.53
C ILE A 32 14.48 -28.48 7.67
N VAL A 33 15.32 -27.93 6.79
CA VAL A 33 14.92 -26.85 5.88
C VAL A 33 13.81 -27.33 4.95
N LEU A 34 13.90 -28.52 4.38
CA LEU A 34 12.85 -29.08 3.52
C LEU A 34 11.53 -29.28 4.27
N ALA A 35 11.58 -29.69 5.54
CA ALA A 35 10.40 -29.86 6.39
C ALA A 35 9.78 -28.51 6.80
N VAL A 36 10.59 -27.51 7.13
CA VAL A 36 10.13 -26.16 7.53
C VAL A 36 9.63 -25.35 6.34
N VAL A 37 10.30 -25.49 5.20
CA VAL A 37 9.98 -24.75 3.98
C VAL A 37 8.86 -25.44 3.20
N GLY A 38 8.74 -26.76 3.32
CA GLY A 38 7.66 -27.59 2.79
C GLY A 38 7.40 -27.48 1.28
N PRO A 39 6.69 -28.42 0.68
CA PRO A 39 6.08 -28.22 -0.64
C PRO A 39 4.85 -27.31 -0.51
N SER A 40 5.02 -26.13 0.09
CA SER A 40 4.00 -25.09 0.08
C SER A 40 3.91 -24.56 -1.35
N PRO A 41 2.76 -24.64 -2.03
CA PRO A 41 2.62 -24.22 -3.43
C PRO A 41 2.84 -22.71 -3.57
N ARG A 42 4.10 -22.32 -3.81
CA ARG A 42 4.61 -20.95 -3.74
C ARG A 42 4.04 -19.96 -4.77
N ARG A 43 2.98 -20.30 -5.51
CA ARG A 43 2.48 -19.48 -6.61
C ARG A 43 0.96 -19.34 -6.70
N SER A 44 0.17 -20.31 -6.21
CA SER A 44 -1.29 -20.22 -6.24
C SER A 44 -1.84 -19.37 -5.11
N ASP A 45 -1.35 -19.58 -3.88
CA ASP A 45 -2.02 -19.03 -2.69
C ASP A 45 -1.94 -17.50 -2.63
N TYR A 46 -0.86 -16.90 -3.12
CA TYR A 46 -0.69 -15.44 -3.11
C TYR A 46 -1.63 -14.74 -4.10
N GLU A 47 -1.67 -15.23 -5.34
CA GLU A 47 -2.54 -14.70 -6.39
C GLU A 47 -4.01 -15.00 -6.08
N GLU A 48 -4.30 -16.18 -5.52
CA GLU A 48 -5.63 -16.56 -5.10
C GLU A 48 -6.11 -15.67 -3.94
N THR A 49 -5.27 -15.41 -2.93
CA THR A 49 -5.61 -14.48 -1.83
C THR A 49 -5.86 -13.06 -2.33
N ARG A 50 -5.02 -12.56 -3.25
CA ARG A 50 -5.21 -11.25 -3.89
C ARG A 50 -6.50 -11.19 -4.71
N SER A 51 -6.82 -12.25 -5.44
CA SER A 51 -8.05 -12.34 -6.24
C SER A 51 -9.28 -12.35 -5.34
N LYS A 52 -9.30 -13.18 -4.28
CA LYS A 52 -10.36 -13.26 -3.28
C LYS A 52 -10.59 -11.91 -2.63
N LYS A 53 -9.53 -11.25 -2.18
CA LYS A 53 -9.61 -9.92 -1.56
C LYS A 53 -10.19 -8.85 -2.50
N ARG A 54 -9.86 -8.91 -3.81
CA ARG A 54 -10.47 -8.01 -4.80
C ARG A 54 -11.95 -8.28 -4.98
N VAL A 55 -12.34 -9.55 -5.10
CA VAL A 55 -13.75 -9.95 -5.27
C VAL A 55 -14.57 -9.58 -4.04
N GLU A 56 -14.06 -9.84 -2.84
CA GLU A 56 -14.71 -9.47 -1.58
C GLU A 56 -14.87 -7.96 -1.44
N ASN A 57 -13.85 -7.17 -1.78
CA ASN A 57 -13.95 -5.71 -1.77
C ASN A 57 -15.03 -5.23 -2.75
N LEU A 58 -15.02 -5.74 -3.99
CA LEU A 58 -16.04 -5.39 -4.98
C LEU A 58 -17.46 -5.77 -4.52
N LYS A 59 -17.62 -6.95 -3.91
CA LYS A 59 -18.90 -7.40 -3.36
C LYS A 59 -19.36 -6.46 -2.26
N LYS A 60 -18.49 -6.15 -1.30
CA LYS A 60 -18.79 -5.21 -0.21
C LYS A 60 -19.17 -3.84 -0.73
N LEU A 61 -18.42 -3.30 -1.69
CA LEU A 61 -18.71 -2.00 -2.29
C LEU A 61 -20.07 -2.00 -3.00
N ARG A 62 -20.40 -3.09 -3.72
CA ARG A 62 -21.71 -3.23 -4.36
C ARG A 62 -22.84 -3.31 -3.34
N GLU A 63 -22.69 -4.10 -2.28
CA GLU A 63 -23.69 -4.22 -1.22
C GLU A 63 -23.90 -2.89 -0.49
N GLU A 64 -22.83 -2.17 -0.16
CA GLU A 64 -22.90 -0.83 0.43
C GLU A 64 -23.62 0.14 -0.51
N THR A 65 -23.27 0.14 -1.80
CA THR A 65 -23.88 1.00 -2.82
C THR A 65 -25.36 0.65 -3.03
N GLU A 66 -25.71 -0.63 -3.08
CA GLU A 66 -27.09 -1.09 -3.26
C GLU A 66 -27.95 -0.72 -2.06
N LYS A 67 -27.44 -0.91 -0.83
CA LYS A 67 -28.12 -0.45 0.38
C LYS A 67 -28.32 1.06 0.32
N ASP A 68 -27.31 1.81 -0.08
CA ASP A 68 -27.34 3.26 -0.17
C ASP A 68 -28.33 3.79 -1.21
N LEU A 69 -28.54 3.06 -2.32
CA LEU A 69 -29.48 3.40 -3.39
C LEU A 69 -30.92 2.98 -3.09
N THR A 70 -31.12 1.94 -2.29
CA THR A 70 -32.45 1.34 -2.03
C THR A 70 -33.07 1.73 -0.70
N THR A 71 -32.28 2.30 0.22
CA THR A 71 -32.75 2.69 1.56
C THR A 71 -32.86 4.19 1.74
N TYR A 72 -33.76 4.60 2.64
CA TYR A 72 -33.84 5.97 3.10
C TYR A 72 -32.74 6.25 4.12
N ALA A 73 -32.11 7.42 4.03
CA ALA A 73 -31.10 7.85 4.98
C ALA A 73 -31.04 9.38 5.04
N TRP A 74 -30.60 9.94 6.18
CA TRP A 74 -30.25 11.35 6.25
C TRP A 74 -28.88 11.58 5.59
N VAL A 75 -28.77 12.57 4.70
CA VAL A 75 -27.48 13.02 4.14
C VAL A 75 -26.89 14.10 5.03
N ASP A 76 -27.71 15.09 5.39
CA ASP A 76 -27.37 16.14 6.34
C ASP A 76 -28.60 16.47 7.19
N LYS A 77 -28.62 15.96 8.41
CA LYS A 77 -29.75 16.15 9.33
C LYS A 77 -29.88 17.60 9.81
N ASN A 78 -28.78 18.36 9.85
CA ASN A 78 -28.82 19.76 10.28
C ASN A 78 -29.44 20.66 9.20
N LYS A 79 -29.22 20.30 7.94
CA LYS A 79 -29.83 20.99 6.78
C LYS A 79 -31.17 20.40 6.35
N GLY A 80 -31.65 19.35 7.02
CA GLY A 80 -32.89 18.66 6.65
C GLY A 80 -32.82 17.95 5.31
N VAL A 81 -31.63 17.55 4.84
CA VAL A 81 -31.44 16.87 3.56
C VAL A 81 -31.43 15.36 3.76
N ALA A 82 -32.39 14.67 3.16
CA ALA A 82 -32.49 13.22 3.16
C ALA A 82 -32.27 12.63 1.77
N ARG A 83 -31.68 11.44 1.73
CA ARG A 83 -31.63 10.57 0.57
C ARG A 83 -32.89 9.72 0.54
N ILE A 84 -33.51 9.65 -0.64
CA ILE A 84 -34.61 8.75 -0.96
C ILE A 84 -34.12 7.61 -1.85
N PRO A 85 -34.75 6.42 -1.82
CA PRO A 85 -34.45 5.32 -2.73
C PRO A 85 -34.58 5.74 -4.19
N ILE A 86 -33.71 5.19 -5.04
CA ILE A 86 -33.60 5.56 -6.44
C ILE A 86 -34.91 5.33 -7.20
N THR A 87 -35.65 4.26 -6.89
CA THR A 87 -36.97 3.99 -7.50
C THR A 87 -37.92 5.15 -7.24
N ARG A 88 -37.97 5.65 -6.01
CA ARG A 88 -38.84 6.77 -5.64
C ARG A 88 -38.35 8.09 -6.24
N ALA A 89 -37.04 8.30 -6.30
CA ALA A 89 -36.46 9.48 -6.95
C ALA A 89 -36.84 9.54 -8.43
N MET A 90 -36.79 8.40 -9.14
CA MET A 90 -37.19 8.34 -10.55
C MET A 90 -38.67 8.66 -10.75
N GLU A 91 -39.56 8.12 -9.91
CA GLU A 91 -40.99 8.42 -9.97
C GLU A 91 -41.27 9.92 -9.78
N LEU A 92 -40.63 10.53 -8.79
CA LEU A 92 -40.77 11.97 -8.52
C LEU A 92 -40.20 12.82 -9.66
N ALA A 93 -39.03 12.46 -10.17
CA ALA A 93 -38.41 13.15 -11.29
C ALA A 93 -39.31 13.10 -12.54
N VAL A 94 -39.90 11.94 -12.85
CA VAL A 94 -40.84 11.82 -13.97
C VAL A 94 -42.07 12.70 -13.75
N ALA A 95 -42.65 12.70 -12.55
CA ALA A 95 -43.79 13.55 -12.23
C ALA A 95 -43.46 15.05 -12.37
N GLU A 96 -42.29 15.49 -11.87
CA GLU A 96 -41.80 16.86 -12.01
C GLU A 96 -41.56 17.23 -13.48
N LEU A 97 -40.99 16.33 -14.27
CA LEU A 97 -40.77 16.53 -15.70
C LEU A 97 -42.09 16.68 -16.47
N VAL A 98 -43.11 15.87 -16.14
CA VAL A 98 -44.45 15.98 -16.75
C VAL A 98 -45.09 17.32 -16.42
N GLN A 99 -44.90 17.84 -15.21
CA GLN A 99 -45.42 19.15 -14.82
C GLN A 99 -44.65 20.31 -15.44
N LYS A 100 -43.37 20.11 -15.76
CA LYS A 100 -42.51 21.13 -16.34
C LYS A 100 -42.74 21.23 -17.85
N LYS A 101 -43.19 22.40 -18.30
CA LYS A 101 -43.34 22.69 -19.73
C LYS A 101 -41.99 22.53 -20.44
N PRO A 102 -41.91 21.75 -21.54
CA PRO A 102 -40.68 21.63 -22.31
C PRO A 102 -40.31 22.99 -22.90
N GLY A 103 -39.09 23.45 -22.61
CA GLY A 103 -38.51 24.61 -23.26
C GLY A 103 -37.97 24.24 -24.64
N PRO A 104 -37.84 25.20 -25.56
CA PRO A 104 -37.22 24.96 -26.85
C PRO A 104 -35.80 24.43 -26.65
N ALA A 105 -35.45 23.33 -27.33
CA ALA A 105 -34.07 22.89 -27.41
C ALA A 105 -33.25 24.00 -28.08
N GLY A 106 -32.22 24.47 -27.38
CA GLY A 106 -31.29 25.45 -27.93
C GLY A 106 -30.62 24.95 -29.21
N PRO A 107 -29.99 25.84 -30.00
CA PRO A 107 -29.33 25.45 -31.24
C PRO A 107 -28.31 24.35 -30.97
N ILE A 108 -28.34 23.30 -31.80
CA ILE A 108 -27.38 22.21 -31.74
C ILE A 108 -26.00 22.81 -32.04
N ALA A 109 -25.13 22.82 -31.04
CA ALA A 109 -23.72 23.14 -31.28
C ALA A 109 -23.16 22.07 -32.21
N THR A 110 -22.73 22.47 -33.41
CA THR A 110 -21.95 21.63 -34.30
C THR A 110 -20.78 21.06 -33.50
N PRO A 111 -20.56 19.73 -33.47
CA PRO A 111 -19.43 19.17 -32.75
C PRO A 111 -18.17 19.81 -33.30
N ALA A 112 -17.45 20.54 -32.45
CA ALA A 112 -16.11 21.01 -32.79
C ALA A 112 -15.30 19.76 -33.12
N THR A 113 -14.72 19.71 -34.33
CA THR A 113 -13.71 18.73 -34.68
C THR A 113 -12.70 18.73 -33.55
N GLN A 114 -12.64 17.64 -32.79
CA GLN A 114 -11.58 17.43 -31.81
C GLN A 114 -10.30 17.38 -32.63
N THR A 115 -9.60 18.51 -32.72
CA THR A 115 -8.22 18.52 -33.19
C THR A 115 -7.46 17.70 -32.17
N SER A 116 -7.28 16.41 -32.48
CA SER A 116 -6.41 15.52 -31.73
C SER A 116 -5.08 16.26 -31.55
N PRO A 117 -4.62 16.55 -30.32
CA PRO A 117 -3.28 17.06 -30.16
C PRO A 117 -2.34 16.05 -30.79
N ALA A 118 -1.57 16.50 -31.77
CA ALA A 118 -0.57 15.67 -32.43
C ALA A 118 0.33 15.07 -31.33
N SER A 119 0.31 13.74 -31.23
CA SER A 119 1.20 13.01 -30.34
C SER A 119 2.64 13.38 -30.72
N PRO A 120 3.46 13.96 -29.82
CA PRO A 120 4.86 14.17 -30.12
C PRO A 120 5.50 12.80 -30.34
N ALA A 121 6.10 12.61 -31.51
CA ALA A 121 6.91 11.43 -31.81
C ALA A 121 8.02 11.29 -30.75
N PRO A 122 8.35 10.08 -30.30
CA PRO A 122 9.40 9.89 -29.30
C PRO A 122 10.76 10.24 -29.92
N ALA A 123 11.37 11.33 -29.45
CA ALA A 123 12.76 11.62 -29.71
C ALA A 123 13.63 10.64 -28.90
N SER A 124 14.51 9.93 -29.61
CA SER A 124 15.53 9.01 -29.08
C SER A 124 16.43 9.69 -28.04
N PRO A 125 16.99 8.94 -27.07
CA PRO A 125 17.78 9.53 -25.98
C PRO A 125 19.18 9.89 -26.49
N THR A 126 19.52 11.17 -26.49
CA THR A 126 20.93 11.62 -26.57
C THR A 126 21.44 11.92 -25.16
N SER A 127 22.47 11.18 -24.79
CA SER A 127 23.28 11.34 -23.59
C SER A 127 24.19 12.57 -23.63
N ALA A 128 24.45 13.09 -22.41
CA ALA A 128 25.62 13.86 -21.96
C ALA A 128 25.71 15.36 -22.31
N GLY A 129 25.79 16.18 -21.24
CA GLY A 129 26.14 17.59 -21.30
C GLY A 129 26.17 18.23 -19.91
N SER A 130 27.32 18.11 -19.25
CA SER A 130 27.70 18.71 -17.95
C SER A 130 27.66 20.24 -17.93
N GLN A 131 27.02 20.85 -16.91
CA GLN A 131 27.29 22.23 -16.47
C GLN A 131 27.19 22.31 -14.93
N GLN A 132 28.23 22.85 -14.31
CA GLN A 132 28.46 23.12 -12.87
C GLN A 132 29.17 24.49 -12.80
N PRO A 133 29.15 25.32 -11.72
CA PRO A 133 28.12 25.81 -10.78
C PRO A 133 28.12 27.38 -10.64
N SER A 134 27.40 27.91 -9.63
CA SER A 134 27.45 29.27 -9.02
C SER A 134 26.62 30.40 -9.69
N ALA A 135 25.86 31.27 -8.99
CA ALA A 135 25.77 31.58 -7.55
C ALA A 135 24.41 32.22 -7.14
N ALA A 136 24.05 32.01 -5.86
CA ALA A 136 23.30 32.86 -4.92
C ALA A 136 21.77 33.13 -5.05
N GLN A 137 21.03 32.49 -4.12
CA GLN A 137 19.97 32.99 -3.20
C GLN A 137 18.77 33.74 -3.82
N SER A 138 17.50 33.37 -3.62
CA SER A 138 16.77 32.89 -2.43
C SER A 138 15.37 32.45 -2.92
N SER A 139 14.78 31.32 -2.51
CA SER A 139 13.81 31.29 -1.40
C SER A 139 13.36 29.85 -1.10
N GLN A 140 13.65 29.42 0.13
CA GLN A 140 12.88 28.56 1.04
C GLN A 140 12.08 27.36 0.50
N ALA A 141 12.62 26.16 0.79
CA ALA A 141 11.85 24.94 1.02
C ALA A 141 11.92 24.59 2.53
N PRO A 142 10.83 24.10 3.16
CA PRO A 142 10.78 23.81 4.58
C PRO A 142 11.61 22.56 4.92
N ALA A 143 12.53 22.71 5.87
CA ALA A 143 13.35 21.64 6.40
C ALA A 143 12.63 20.91 7.56
N SER A 144 12.75 19.59 7.53
CA SER A 144 12.54 18.64 8.62
C SER A 144 13.27 19.06 9.92
N PRO A 145 12.71 18.84 11.11
CA PRO A 145 13.50 18.88 12.34
C PRO A 145 14.28 17.56 12.54
N SER A 146 15.59 17.68 12.74
CA SER A 146 16.50 16.63 13.21
C SER A 146 16.79 16.78 14.74
N PRO A 147 17.41 15.77 15.39
CA PRO A 147 17.13 15.36 16.76
C PRO A 147 18.19 15.81 17.79
N ALA A 148 17.80 15.93 19.06
CA ALA A 148 18.70 15.74 20.21
C ALA A 148 17.93 15.58 21.54
N ALA A 149 18.57 14.83 22.46
CA ALA A 149 18.32 14.73 23.90
C ALA A 149 17.29 13.69 24.40
N GLN A 150 17.86 12.53 24.68
CA GLN A 150 17.48 11.53 25.69
C GLN A 150 16.75 12.10 26.92
N SER A 151 15.63 11.50 27.31
CA SER A 151 15.28 11.33 28.73
C SER A 151 14.34 10.12 28.92
N SER A 152 14.62 9.39 29.99
CA SER A 152 14.24 8.01 30.34
C SER A 152 12.77 7.88 30.83
N PRO A 153 12.26 6.66 31.14
CA PRO A 153 10.83 6.34 31.19
C PRO A 153 10.13 6.80 32.48
N PRO A 154 8.77 6.90 32.50
CA PRO A 154 8.04 7.27 33.70
C PRO A 154 8.01 6.09 34.69
N ALA A 155 8.72 6.24 35.80
CA ALA A 155 8.56 5.44 37.00
C ALA A 155 7.41 5.99 37.88
N LEU A 156 6.76 5.06 38.59
CA LEU A 156 5.62 5.23 39.50
C LEU A 156 5.69 6.48 40.40
N ALA A 157 4.55 7.17 40.54
CA ALA A 157 4.25 8.01 41.69
C ALA A 157 2.84 7.71 42.20
N SER A 158 2.77 7.34 43.49
CA SER A 158 1.60 6.92 44.29
C SER A 158 0.54 8.02 44.48
N PRO A 159 -0.71 7.66 44.83
CA PRO A 159 -1.82 8.61 45.04
C PRO A 159 -1.76 9.37 46.38
N PRO A 160 -2.28 10.60 46.47
CA PRO A 160 -2.43 11.32 47.75
C PRO A 160 -3.65 10.82 48.55
N PRO A 161 -3.58 10.80 49.90
CA PRO A 161 -4.65 10.29 50.76
C PRO A 161 -5.81 11.30 50.94
N ASN A 162 -7.03 10.75 50.90
CA ASN A 162 -8.29 11.40 51.20
C ASN A 162 -8.40 11.72 52.71
N LYS A 163 -8.85 12.93 53.09
CA LYS A 163 -9.37 13.22 54.44
C LYS A 163 -10.58 14.16 54.36
N THR A 164 -11.75 13.58 54.62
CA THR A 164 -12.99 14.22 55.11
C THR A 164 -12.79 14.59 56.60
N PRO A 165 -13.45 15.62 57.13
CA PRO A 165 -14.87 15.51 57.56
C PRO A 165 -15.82 16.54 56.94
#